data_AF-X1SHQ1-F1
#
_entry.id   AF-X1SHQ1-F1
#
_cell.length_a   1.000
_cell.length_b   1.000
_cell.length_c   1.000
_cell.angle_alpha   90.00
_cell.angle_beta   90.00
_cell.angle_gamma   90.00
#
_symmetry.space_group_name_H-M   'P 1'
#
loop_
_entity.id
_entity.type
_entity.pdbx_description
1 polymer ?
#
loop_
_entity_poly.entity_id
_entity_poly.type
_entity_poly.pdbx_seq_one_letter_code
_entity_poly.pdbx_strand_id
1 'polypeptide(L)'
;GRNSGKPLSRVRVWQLIQDWCRAVGLEGRYGTHSLRKSWGLAAHEQGVDLLIIAEKLGHRNPDVTMRYVGLTRQKVNEVEEQVCF
;
A
#
# COMPACT_ATOMS: atom_id res chain seq x y z
N GLY A 1 -25.78 -23.31 7.02
CA GLY A 1 -26.33 -22.03 6.56
C GLY A 1 -26.11 -20.94 7.59
N ARG A 2 -26.01 -19.68 7.14
CA ARG A 2 -26.11 -18.38 7.85
C ARG A 2 -24.96 -17.44 7.52
N ASN A 3 -25.00 -16.89 6.30
CA ASN A 3 -24.56 -15.51 6.09
C ASN A 3 -25.65 -14.59 6.68
N SER A 4 -25.63 -14.39 8.00
CA SER A 4 -26.13 -13.13 8.55
C SER A 4 -25.20 -12.05 8.00
N GLY A 5 -25.69 -10.96 7.42
CA GLY A 5 -24.93 -9.88 6.76
C GLY A 5 -23.87 -9.14 7.61
N LYS A 6 -23.09 -9.88 8.40
CA LYS A 6 -22.01 -9.43 9.25
C LYS A 6 -20.75 -9.27 8.39
N PRO A 7 -19.97 -8.21 8.63
CA PRO A 7 -18.67 -8.03 7.98
C PRO A 7 -17.77 -9.25 8.17
N LEU A 8 -16.94 -9.53 7.16
CA LEU A 8 -15.89 -10.55 7.29
C LEU A 8 -14.93 -10.17 8.41
N SER A 9 -14.50 -11.16 9.19
CA SER A 9 -13.45 -10.96 10.17
C SER A 9 -12.11 -10.70 9.47
N ARG A 10 -11.22 -9.94 10.12
CA ARG A 10 -9.85 -9.70 9.63
C ARG A 10 -9.11 -11.01 9.31
N VAL A 11 -9.28 -12.02 10.16
CA VAL A 11 -8.67 -13.35 9.98
C VAL A 11 -9.21 -14.01 8.72
N ARG A 12 -10.53 -13.93 8.47
CA ARG A 12 -11.13 -14.50 7.26
C ARG A 12 -10.62 -13.82 5.99
N VAL A 13 -10.51 -12.49 6.01
CA VAL A 13 -9.94 -11.73 4.88
C VAL A 13 -8.49 -12.14 4.63
N TRP A 14 -7.68 -12.28 5.68
CA TRP A 14 -6.29 -12.71 5.56
C TRP A 14 -6.17 -14.12 4.95
N GLN A 15 -7.00 -15.07 5.38
CA GLN A 15 -7.03 -16.42 4.82
C GLN A 15 -7.37 -16.41 3.32
N LEU A 16 -8.39 -15.65 2.92
CA LEU A 16 -8.77 -15.52 1.51
C LEU A 16 -7.63 -14.98 0.66
N ILE A 17 -6.93 -13.94 1.13
CA ILE A 17 -5.78 -13.37 0.43
C ILE A 17 -4.68 -14.42 0.25
N GLN A 18 -4.36 -15.17 1.30
CA GLN A 18 -3.35 -16.23 1.26
C GLN A 18 -3.72 -17.35 0.26
N ASP A 19 -4.98 -17.75 0.24
CA ASP A 19 -5.47 -18.76 -0.70
C ASP A 19 -5.39 -18.27 -2.14
N TRP A 20 -5.74 -17.00 -2.41
CA TRP A 20 -5.59 -16.41 -3.75
C TRP A 20 -4.12 -16.31 -4.19
N CYS A 21 -3.22 -15.88 -3.30
CA CYS A 21 -1.78 -15.85 -3.59
C CYS A 21 -1.26 -17.25 -3.94
N ARG A 22 -1.64 -18.27 -3.16
CA ARG A 22 -1.27 -19.67 -3.43
C ARG A 22 -1.81 -20.16 -4.78
N ALA A 23 -3.06 -19.82 -5.11
CA ALA A 23 -3.70 -20.25 -6.35
C ALA A 23 -2.99 -19.74 -7.61
N VAL A 24 -2.32 -18.59 -7.54
CA VAL A 24 -1.57 -18.00 -8.66
C VAL A 24 -0.05 -18.24 -8.55
N GLY A 25 0.40 -19.07 -7.60
CA GLY A 25 1.83 -19.37 -7.40
C GLY A 25 2.64 -18.20 -6.84
N LEU A 26 1.99 -17.22 -6.20
CA LEU A 26 2.68 -16.06 -5.62
C LEU A 26 3.26 -16.41 -4.25
N GLU A 27 4.59 -16.53 -4.19
CA GLU A 27 5.33 -16.89 -2.97
C GLU A 27 5.60 -15.66 -2.09
N GLY A 28 5.31 -15.76 -0.79
CA GLY A 28 5.62 -14.71 0.17
C GLY A 28 4.52 -14.43 1.20
N ARG A 29 4.69 -13.35 1.96
CA ARG A 29 3.75 -12.93 3.03
C ARG A 29 2.84 -11.80 2.55
N TYR A 30 1.70 -12.19 2.00
CA TYR A 30 0.67 -11.25 1.52
C TYR A 30 -0.49 -11.13 2.52
N GLY A 31 -1.05 -9.95 2.64
CA GLY A 31 -2.18 -9.72 3.52
C GLY A 31 -2.77 -8.35 3.31
N THR A 32 -3.72 -7.99 4.18
CA THR A 32 -4.41 -6.70 4.13
C THR A 32 -3.45 -5.51 4.14
N HIS A 33 -2.34 -5.61 4.88
CA HIS A 33 -1.32 -4.57 4.92
C HIS A 33 -0.48 -4.49 3.63
N SER A 34 -0.14 -5.64 3.03
CA SER A 34 0.57 -5.68 1.74
C SER A 34 -0.29 -5.05 0.64
N LEU A 35 -1.58 -5.38 0.59
CA LEU A 35 -2.54 -4.75 -0.34
C LEU A 35 -2.63 -3.23 -0.13
N ARG A 36 -2.62 -2.78 1.13
CA ARG A 36 -2.61 -1.34 1.45
C ARG A 36 -1.38 -0.63 0.89
N LYS A 37 -0.21 -1.26 0.97
CA LYS A 37 1.03 -0.73 0.37
C LYS A 37 0.96 -0.71 -1.15
N SER A 38 0.53 -1.81 -1.76
CA SER A 38 0.36 -1.91 -3.21
C SER A 38 -0.55 -0.82 -3.76
N TRP A 39 -1.68 -0.52 -3.07
CA TRP A 39 -2.56 0.56 -3.47
C TRP A 39 -1.87 1.93 -3.40
N GLY A 40 -1.16 2.22 -2.30
CA GLY A 40 -0.43 3.48 -2.14
C GLY A 40 0.62 3.69 -3.22
N LEU A 41 1.43 2.65 -3.50
CA LEU A 41 2.44 2.67 -4.55
C LEU A 41 1.81 2.90 -5.93
N ALA A 42 0.78 2.12 -6.30
CA ALA A 42 0.11 2.26 -7.60
C ALA A 42 -0.52 3.64 -7.79
N ALA A 43 -1.11 4.24 -6.74
CA ALA A 43 -1.65 5.59 -6.80
C ALA A 43 -0.54 6.63 -7.04
N HIS A 44 0.62 6.47 -6.38
CA HIS A 44 1.75 7.35 -6.58
C HIS A 44 2.34 7.25 -8.00
N GLU A 45 2.47 6.03 -8.54
CA GLU A 45 2.93 5.78 -9.91
C GLU A 45 1.98 6.38 -10.96
N GLN A 46 0.69 6.50 -10.64
CA GLN A 46 -0.32 7.18 -11.46
C GLN A 46 -0.31 8.71 -11.29
N GLY A 47 0.62 9.27 -10.51
CA GLY A 47 0.77 10.71 -10.31
C GLY A 47 -0.20 11.32 -9.29
N VAL A 48 -0.86 10.51 -8.45
CA VAL A 48 -1.72 11.04 -7.39
C VAL A 48 -0.87 11.73 -6.33
N ASP A 49 -1.32 12.92 -5.90
CA ASP A 49 -0.67 13.71 -4.86
C ASP A 49 -0.49 12.92 -3.55
N LEU A 50 0.71 13.05 -2.95
CA LEU A 50 1.09 12.28 -1.76
C LEU A 50 0.19 12.56 -0.55
N LEU A 51 -0.32 13.79 -0.40
CA LEU A 51 -1.25 14.16 0.68
C LEU A 51 -2.62 13.52 0.47
N ILE A 52 -3.09 13.42 -0.78
CA ILE A 52 -4.33 12.70 -1.10
C ILE A 52 -4.18 11.21 -0.78
N ILE A 53 -3.04 10.62 -1.13
CA ILE A 53 -2.71 9.23 -0.77
C ILE A 53 -2.66 9.07 0.75
N ALA A 54 -2.02 10.00 1.48
CA ALA A 54 -1.93 9.98 2.93
C ALA A 54 -3.31 10.06 3.61
N GLU A 55 -4.18 10.94 3.12
CA GLU A 55 -5.56 11.08 3.60
C GLU A 55 -6.35 9.79 3.39
N LYS A 56 -6.26 9.19 2.19
CA LYS A 56 -6.92 7.90 1.89
C LYS A 56 -6.38 6.76 2.76
N LEU A 57 -5.09 6.78 3.08
CA LEU A 57 -4.43 5.84 3.97
C LEU A 57 -4.57 6.22 5.45
N GLY A 58 -5.27 7.29 5.80
CA GLY A 58 -5.43 7.74 7.19
C GLY A 58 -4.10 7.96 7.93
N HIS A 59 -3.04 8.33 7.20
CA HIS A 59 -1.73 8.60 7.77
C HIS A 59 -1.65 10.07 8.20
N ARG A 60 -1.44 10.30 9.50
CA ARG A 60 -1.28 11.66 10.04
C ARG A 60 0.08 12.29 9.75
N ASN A 61 1.10 11.46 9.47
CA ASN A 61 2.42 11.92 9.08
C ASN A 61 2.71 11.46 7.64
N PRO A 62 2.92 12.39 6.68
CA PRO A 62 3.29 12.07 5.30
C PRO A 62 4.51 11.15 5.17
N ASP A 63 5.45 11.17 6.12
CA ASP A 63 6.61 10.25 6.15
C ASP A 63 6.18 8.78 6.12
N VAL A 64 5.04 8.46 6.74
CA VAL A 64 4.49 7.09 6.73
C VAL A 64 4.07 6.72 5.31
N THR A 65 3.47 7.65 4.58
CA THR A 65 3.08 7.46 3.18
C THR A 65 4.30 7.39 2.26
N MET A 66 5.33 8.21 2.49
CA MET A 66 6.60 8.13 1.74
C MET A 66 7.20 6.72 1.78
N ARG A 67 7.18 6.07 2.95
CA ARG A 67 7.61 4.66 3.10
C ARG A 67 6.75 3.67 2.32
N TYR A 68 5.46 3.95 2.11
CA TYR A 68 4.56 3.09 1.35
C TYR A 68 4.78 3.18 -0.15
N VAL A 69 5.27 4.33 -0.63
CA VAL A 69 5.50 4.59 -2.07
C VAL A 69 6.98 4.50 -2.46
N GLY A 70 7.86 4.15 -1.53
CA GLY A 70 9.30 4.03 -1.79
C GLY A 70 10.00 5.36 -2.07
N LEU A 71 9.45 6.47 -1.58
CA LEU A 71 10.14 7.76 -1.58
C LEU A 71 11.20 7.74 -0.48
N THR A 72 12.46 7.66 -0.88
CA THR A 72 13.62 7.66 0.01
C THR A 72 14.30 9.03 -0.02
N ARG A 73 15.14 9.32 0.99
CA ARG A 73 16.04 10.49 0.96
C ARG A 73 16.91 10.53 -0.30
N GLN A 74 17.28 9.37 -0.83
CA GLN A 74 18.09 9.28 -2.05
C GLN A 74 17.38 9.90 -3.26
N LYS A 75 16.07 9.64 -3.41
CA LYS A 75 15.24 10.26 -4.46
C LYS A 75 15.10 11.77 -4.29
N VAL A 76 15.12 12.27 -3.06
CA VAL A 76 15.12 13.72 -2.79
C VAL A 76 16.45 14.34 -3.23
N ASN A 77 17.57 13.70 -2.89
CA ASN A 77 18.89 14.16 -3.30
C ASN A 77 19.07 14.15 -4.83
N GLU A 78 18.55 13.14 -5.53
CA GLU A 78 18.56 13.09 -7.01
C GLU A 78 17.81 14.28 -7.62
N VAL A 79 16.68 14.69 -7.03
CA VAL A 79 15.95 15.88 -7.46
C VAL A 79 16.73 17.16 -7.15
N GLU A 80 17.37 17.25 -5.98
CA GLU A 80 18.23 18.40 -5.66
C GLU A 80 19.37 18.56 -6.67
N GLU A 81 20.01 17.47 -7.10
CA GLU A 81 21.03 17.50 -8.14
C GLU A 81 20.48 17.98 -9.50
N GLN A 82 19.26 17.58 -9.89
CA GLN A 82 18.63 17.99 -11.16
C GLN A 82 18.11 19.43 -11.18
N VAL A 83 17.74 19.98 -10.03
CA VAL A 83 17.18 21.33 -9.93
C VAL A 83 18.29 22.36 -9.76
N CYS A 84 19.33 22.00 -9.00
CA CYS A 84 20.41 22.92 -8.65
C CYS A 84 21.61 22.87 -9.61
N PHE A 85 21.70 21.86 -10.50
CA PHE A 85 22.72 21.74 -11.55
C PHE A 85 22.07 21.50 -12.92
#